data_AF-A0A5J4P5V4-F1
#
_entry.id   AF-A0A5J4P5V4-F1
#
_cell.length_a   1.000
_cell.length_b   1.000
_cell.length_c   1.000
_cell.angle_alpha   90.00
_cell.angle_beta   90.00
_cell.angle_gamma   90.00
#
_symmetry.space_group_name_H-M   'P 1'
#
loop_
_entity.id
_entity.type
_entity.pdbx_description
1 polymer ?
#
loop_
_entity_poly.entity_id
_entity_poly.type
_entity_poly.pdbx_seq_one_letter_code
_entity_poly.pdbx_strand_id
1 'polypeptide(L)' 'EVWIDNDEAMALLEVSGRTLQRLRSDGQITYFIKRHKVYYTLSEIRRLIHGRIVPAKTLPTVPVEKMVNSKINKL' A
#
# COMPACT_ATOMS: atom_id res chain seq x y z
N GLU A 1 12.67 -9.66 0.80
CA GLU A 1 11.30 -9.10 0.93
C GLU A 1 11.24 -8.14 2.11
N VAL A 2 10.56 -7.00 1.94
CA VAL A 2 10.32 -6.01 3.01
C VAL A 2 8.94 -6.28 3.60
N TRP A 3 8.91 -6.53 4.90
CA TRP A 3 7.70 -6.74 5.69
C TRP A 3 7.36 -5.45 6.43
N ILE A 4 6.09 -5.07 6.38
CA ILE A 4 5.54 -3.86 6.97
C ILE A 4 4.58 -4.31 8.07
N ASP A 5 4.77 -3.79 9.27
CA ASP A 5 3.87 -4.14 10.37
C ASP A 5 2.53 -3.36 10.29
N ASN A 6 1.64 -3.62 11.23
CA ASN A 6 0.32 -2.99 11.22
C ASN A 6 0.36 -1.47 11.44
N ASP A 7 1.31 -0.96 12.23
CA ASP A 7 1.38 0.46 12.55
C ASP A 7 1.99 1.25 11.40
N GLU A 8 3.04 0.70 10.77
CA GLU A 8 3.60 1.22 9.53
C GLU A 8 2.59 1.17 8.38
N ALA A 9 1.82 0.08 8.25
CA ALA A 9 0.78 -0.02 7.21
C ALA A 9 -0.32 1.03 7.39
N MET A 10 -0.74 1.31 8.64
CA MET A 10 -1.70 2.39 8.93
C MET A 10 -1.13 3.76 8.53
N ALA A 11 0.13 4.02 8.83
CA ALA A 11 0.80 5.28 8.48
C ALA A 11 0.96 5.44 6.96
N LEU A 12 1.37 4.39 6.25
CA LEU A 12 1.60 4.42 4.80
C LEU A 12 0.31 4.52 3.99
N LEU A 13 -0.76 3.89 4.44
CA LEU A 13 -2.06 3.95 3.80
C LEU A 13 -2.90 5.14 4.29
N GLU A 14 -2.48 5.83 5.35
CA GLU A 14 -3.25 6.86 6.04
C GLU A 14 -4.65 6.39 6.49
N VAL A 15 -4.75 5.14 6.96
CA VAL A 15 -6.01 4.55 7.40
C VAL A 15 -6.01 4.18 8.86
N SER A 16 -7.21 4.14 9.44
CA SER A 16 -7.41 3.55 10.76
C SER A 16 -7.21 2.03 10.75
N GLY A 17 -6.85 1.47 11.90
CA GLY A 17 -6.80 0.02 12.09
C GLY A 17 -8.12 -0.69 11.77
N ARG A 18 -9.26 0.01 11.92
CA ARG A 18 -10.59 -0.50 11.56
C ARG A 18 -10.77 -0.69 10.05
N THR A 19 -10.16 0.17 9.24
CA THR A 19 -10.15 0.02 7.77
C THR A 19 -9.27 -1.16 7.37
N LEU A 20 -8.06 -1.29 7.93
CA LEU A 20 -7.20 -2.46 7.67
C LEU A 20 -7.86 -3.78 8.12
N GLN A 21 -8.60 -3.77 9.24
CA GLN A 21 -9.35 -4.94 9.69
C GLN A 21 -10.48 -5.30 8.71
N ARG A 22 -11.20 -4.31 8.17
CA ARG A 22 -12.20 -4.52 7.11
C ARG A 22 -11.58 -5.10 5.85
N LEU A 23 -10.50 -4.50 5.35
CA LEU A 23 -9.80 -4.99 4.16
C LEU A 23 -9.35 -6.45 4.32
N ARG A 24 -8.90 -6.84 5.51
CA ARG A 24 -8.56 -8.24 5.81
C ARG A 24 -9.79 -9.15 5.82
N SER A 25 -10.87 -8.72 6.46
CA SER A 25 -12.11 -9.50 6.56
C SER A 25 -12.78 -9.69 5.20
N ASP A 26 -12.69 -8.68 4.33
CA ASP A 26 -13.23 -8.70 2.96
C ASP A 26 -12.29 -9.40 1.97
N GLY A 27 -11.10 -9.86 2.41
CA GLY A 27 -10.11 -10.52 1.54
C GLY A 27 -9.44 -9.58 0.52
N GLN A 28 -9.50 -8.27 0.73
CA GLN A 28 -8.97 -7.25 -0.19
C GLN A 28 -7.47 -6.98 -0.02
N ILE A 29 -6.88 -7.42 1.09
CA ILE A 29 -5.45 -7.28 1.41
C ILE A 29 -4.86 -8.61 1.86
N THR A 30 -3.73 -8.98 1.28
CA THR A 30 -2.94 -10.13 1.70
C THR A 30 -2.12 -9.78 2.93
N TYR A 31 -2.16 -10.62 3.95
CA TYR A 31 -1.43 -10.42 5.20
C TYR A 31 -0.80 -11.71 5.70
N PHE A 32 0.19 -11.57 6.57
CA PHE A 32 0.86 -12.67 7.25
C PHE A 32 0.85 -12.45 8.77
N ILE A 33 0.63 -13.51 9.54
CA ILE A 33 0.69 -13.44 11.00
C ILE A 33 1.99 -14.08 11.47
N LYS A 34 2.81 -13.32 12.20
CA LYS A 34 4.04 -13.82 12.83
C LYS A 34 4.08 -13.36 14.28
N ARG A 35 4.21 -14.31 15.22
CA ARG A 35 4.24 -14.03 16.67
C ARG A 35 3.13 -13.08 17.13
N HIS A 36 1.89 -13.37 16.72
CA HIS A 36 0.69 -12.57 17.02
C HIS A 36 0.65 -11.14 16.45
N LYS A 37 1.65 -10.75 15.65
CA LYS A 37 1.65 -9.50 14.90
C LYS A 37 1.30 -9.75 13.44
N VAL A 38 0.62 -8.77 12.85
CA VAL A 38 0.20 -8.80 11.45
C VAL A 38 1.22 -8.03 10.64
N TYR A 39 1.59 -8.62 9.50
CA TYR A 39 2.55 -8.08 8.56
C TYR A 39 1.96 -8.08 7.16
N TYR A 40 2.40 -7.12 6.36
CA TYR A 40 2.05 -6.93 4.97
C TYR A 40 3.33 -6.87 4.15
N THR A 41 3.26 -7.27 2.89
CA THR A 41 4.39 -7.08 1.98
C THR A 41 4.37 -5.65 1.44
N LEU A 42 5.55 -5.08 1.21
CA LEU A 42 5.64 -3.75 0.59
C LEU A 42 4.94 -3.69 -0.78
N SER A 43 5.00 -4.78 -1.56
CA SER A 43 4.31 -4.87 -2.86
C SER A 43 2.79 -4.78 -2.71
N GLU A 44 2.23 -5.40 -1.67
CA GLU A 44 0.81 -5.37 -1.41
C GLU A 44 0.34 -3.98 -0.94
N ILE A 45 1.11 -3.35 -0.04
CA ILE A 45 0.83 -1.97 0.38
C ILE A 45 0.84 -1.01 -0.83
N ARG A 46 1.84 -1.14 -1.73
CA ARG A 46 1.88 -0.35 -2.97
C ARG A 46 0.68 -0.61 -3.88
N ARG A 47 0.23 -1.86 -3.99
CA ARG A 47 -0.97 -2.23 -4.77
C ARG A 47 -2.21 -1.50 -4.24
N LEU A 48 -2.37 -1.40 -2.93
CA LEU A 48 -3.52 -0.72 -2.32
C LEU A 48 -3.51 0.79 -2.52
N ILE A 49 -2.33 1.41 -2.44
CA ILE A 49 -2.15 2.85 -2.71
C ILE A 49 -2.52 3.16 -4.17
N HIS A 50 -2.05 2.36 -5.12
CA HIS A 50 -2.30 2.58 -6.54
C HIS A 50 -3.70 2.13 -6.99
N GLY A 51 -4.28 1.13 -6.32
CA GLY A 51 -5.55 0.51 -6.67
C GLY A 51 -6.80 1.28 -6.24
N ARG A 52 -6.67 2.49 -5.69
CA ARG A 52 -7.78 3.35 -5.18
C ARG A 52 -8.61 2.76 -4.03
N ILE A 53 -8.27 1.58 -3.50
CA ILE A 53 -9.00 0.92 -2.40
C ILE A 53 -8.95 1.78 -1.12
N VAL A 54 -7.90 2.60 -0.98
CA VAL A 54 -7.77 3.59 0.07
C VAL A 54 -7.75 4.98 -0.56
N PRO A 55 -8.66 5.90 -0.21
CA PRO A 55 -8.57 7.29 -0.62
C PRO A 55 -7.45 7.95 0.19
N ALA A 56 -6.20 7.82 -0.27
CA ALA A 56 -5.11 8.66 0.20
C ALA A 56 -5.52 10.12 -0.06
N LYS A 57 -5.33 11.01 0.91
CA LYS A 57 -5.68 12.41 0.79
C LYS A 57 -4.77 13.06 -0.25
N THR A 58 -5.18 12.99 -1.51
CA THR A 58 -4.64 13.67 -2.69
C THR A 58 -3.10 13.63 -2.80
N LEU A 59 -2.54 12.47 -3.16
CA LEU A 59 -1.30 12.47 -3.94
C LEU A 59 -1.71 12.54 -5.42
N PRO A 60 -1.21 13.51 -6.21
CA PRO A 60 -1.51 13.57 -7.64
C PRO A 60 -1.02 12.27 -8.25
N THR A 61 -1.96 11.42 -8.65
CA THR A 61 -1.67 10.13 -9.27
C THR A 61 -1.17 10.42 -10.69
N VAL A 62 0.09 10.85 -10.80
CA VAL A 62 0.83 10.70 -12.04
C VAL A 62 0.98 9.20 -12.27
N PRO A 63 0.51 8.65 -13.41
CA PRO A 63 0.75 7.26 -13.75
C PRO A 63 2.24 6.98 -13.63
N VAL A 64 2.63 5.92 -12.91
CA VAL A 64 4.05 5.52 -12.73
C VAL A 64 4.75 5.36 -14.08
N GLU A 65 3.99 5.00 -15.12
CA GLU A 65 4.42 4.93 -16.52
C GLU A 65 4.95 6.27 -17.07
N LYS A 66 4.46 7.41 -16.56
CA LYS A 66 4.95 8.75 -16.96
C LYS A 66 6.24 9.16 -16.23
N MET A 67 6.50 8.65 -15.02
CA MET A 67 7.71 8.99 -14.25
C MET A 67 8.96 8.24 -14.75
N VAL A 68 8.81 6.99 -15.18
CA VAL A 68 9.92 6.18 -15.70
C VAL A 68 10.39 6.66 -17.08
N ASN A 69 9.46 7.07 -17.95
CA ASN A 69 9.78 7.46 -19.32
C ASN A 69 10.42 8.86 -19.47
N SER A 70 10.30 9.75 -18.48
CA SER A 70 10.91 11.08 -18.53
C SER A 70 12.43 11.08 -18.32
N LYS A 71 13.01 10.01 -17.76
CA LYS A 71 14.46 9.92 -17.53
C LYS A 71 15.23 9.25 -18.68
N ILE A 72 14.55 8.59 -19.61
CA ILE A 72 15.23 7.85 -20.69
C ILE A 72 15.38 8.69 -21.97
N ASN A 73 14.46 9.62 -22.28
CA ASN A 73 14.51 10.42 -23.51
C ASN A 73 15.26 11.77 -23.36
N LYS A 74 16.45 11.75 -22.73
CA LYS A 74 17.35 12.92 -22.69
C LYS A 74 18.76 12.58 -23.18
N LEU A 75 18.81 11.87 -24.30
CA LEU A 75 19.95 11.79 -25.22
C LEU A 75 19.45 12.20 -26.60
#